data_AF-A0A671VA88-F1
#
_entry.id   AF-A0A671VA88-F1
#
_cell.length_a   1.000
_cell.length_b   1.000
_cell.length_c   1.000
_cell.angle_alpha   90.00
_cell.angle_beta   90.00
_cell.angle_gamma   90.00
#
_symmetry.space_group_name_H-M   'P 1'
#
loop_
_entity.id
_entity.type
_entity.pdbx_description
1 polymer ?
#
loop_
_entity_poly.entity_id
_entity_poly.type
_entity_poly.pdbx_seq_one_letter_code
_entity_poly.pdbx_strand_id
1 'polypeptide(L)'
;HPRSYIPSTQTDPTRPVFYFLLCFCCLCLLNFSRGKGGRVNLAGEVIRLAEEVEIQLETQKKLIKQIESHRAQWAQQRDIGKREADDAKEVKDHQPPKPPLPLKDDADDKDQTELKQTQSPAPTVASDTKLGQHQAVEVKEEVFKTNELATSVGSPEVVIPILVIACDRVTVKRSLDRLIQYRPSPKLYPIIVSQDCGHSETARVIGSYGDQVTHLRQPDLADIRVRPEHRKFQGYYKIARHYRWALNQVFNTFSQSTVVIVEDDLEVAPDFFEYFRALYPILRSDPSLWCVSAWNDNGRDALVDPSKAELLYRTDFFPGLGWMLLKEMWDELEVKWPSAFWDDWMRQPEQRKDRSCIRPEISRTITFGRKGVSLGQFFDQYLRYIKLNTEFVPFTKQDLSHLLKEKYDEKFIKDVYSAPWVKLEDLQQGGSLRGPGPYRIQYSSRDSFKVFARNLGVMDDLKSGVPRTGYRGVVSFLHRGRRVFLAPPEGWSRYDTSWS
;
A
#
# COMPACT_ATOMS: atom_id res chain seq x y z
N HIS A 1 7.58 -58.81 38.49
CA HIS A 1 8.49 -58.84 37.32
C HIS A 1 8.50 -57.48 36.63
N PRO A 2 9.66 -56.98 36.16
CA PRO A 2 9.83 -55.60 35.71
C PRO A 2 9.48 -55.37 34.23
N ARG A 3 9.30 -54.09 33.88
CA ARG A 3 9.00 -53.59 32.52
C ARG A 3 10.21 -53.66 31.60
N SER A 4 10.02 -54.10 30.35
CA SER A 4 10.99 -53.97 29.27
C SER A 4 10.96 -52.56 28.67
N TYR A 5 12.13 -51.90 28.63
CA TYR A 5 12.34 -50.61 27.97
C TYR A 5 12.55 -50.81 26.46
N ILE A 6 11.92 -49.97 25.63
CA ILE A 6 12.29 -49.74 24.23
C ILE A 6 12.64 -48.25 24.10
N PRO A 7 13.88 -47.86 23.76
CA PRO A 7 14.23 -46.46 23.60
C PRO A 7 13.64 -45.88 22.32
N SER A 8 12.96 -44.74 22.41
CA SER A 8 12.54 -43.96 21.24
C SER A 8 13.74 -43.19 20.67
N THR A 9 14.08 -43.45 19.42
CA THR A 9 15.11 -42.67 18.71
C THR A 9 14.54 -41.30 18.31
N GLN A 10 14.87 -40.26 19.07
CA GLN A 10 14.67 -38.87 18.65
C GLN A 10 15.56 -38.57 17.43
N THR A 11 14.96 -38.32 16.28
CA THR A 11 15.68 -37.89 15.08
C THR A 11 16.07 -36.42 15.19
N ASP A 12 17.37 -36.16 15.39
CA ASP A 12 17.95 -34.82 15.41
C ASP A 12 17.88 -34.15 14.02
N PRO A 13 17.17 -33.02 13.86
CA PRO A 13 17.00 -32.34 12.58
C PRO A 13 18.25 -31.60 12.08
N THR A 14 19.35 -31.56 12.84
CA THR A 14 20.60 -30.89 12.43
C THR A 14 21.49 -31.74 11.52
N ARG A 15 21.34 -33.08 11.55
CA ARG A 15 22.19 -34.02 10.79
C ARG A 15 22.15 -33.84 9.26
N PRO A 16 21.02 -33.56 8.58
CA PRO A 16 21.00 -33.39 7.13
C PRO A 16 21.81 -32.18 6.65
N VAL A 17 21.82 -31.10 7.44
CA VAL A 17 22.50 -29.84 7.09
C VAL A 17 24.02 -30.01 7.10
N PHE A 18 24.55 -30.73 8.09
CA PHE A 18 25.98 -31.03 8.17
C PHE A 18 26.48 -31.88 6.99
N TYR A 19 25.71 -32.90 6.59
CA TYR A 19 26.04 -33.69 5.40
C TYR A 19 26.00 -32.87 4.11
N PHE A 20 25.05 -31.94 3.98
CA PHE A 20 24.95 -31.08 2.79
C PHE A 20 26.16 -30.13 2.66
N LEU A 21 26.60 -29.51 3.77
CA LEU A 21 27.80 -28.68 3.82
C LEU A 21 29.09 -29.47 3.51
N LEU A 22 29.24 -30.68 4.07
CA LEU A 22 30.38 -31.56 3.77
C LEU A 22 30.42 -31.98 2.29
N CYS A 23 29.28 -32.36 1.70
CA CYS A 23 29.19 -32.65 0.27
C CYS A 23 29.53 -31.42 -0.59
N PHE A 24 29.07 -30.22 -0.20
CA PHE A 24 29.37 -28.98 -0.94
C PHE A 24 30.86 -28.63 -0.89
N CYS A 25 31.50 -28.73 0.28
CA CYS A 25 32.95 -28.55 0.42
C CYS A 25 33.76 -29.58 -0.40
N CYS A 26 33.36 -30.86 -0.41
CA CYS A 26 33.98 -31.85 -1.27
C CYS A 26 33.80 -31.55 -2.78
N LEU A 27 32.63 -31.06 -3.20
CA LEU A 27 32.40 -30.63 -4.59
C LEU A 27 33.29 -29.44 -4.97
N CYS A 28 33.46 -28.46 -4.08
CA CYS A 28 34.33 -27.31 -4.31
C CYS A 28 35.80 -27.72 -4.41
N LEU A 29 36.26 -28.65 -3.56
CA LEU A 29 37.63 -29.18 -3.60
C LEU A 29 37.90 -30.02 -4.86
N LEU A 30 36.94 -30.84 -5.31
CA LEU A 30 37.06 -31.63 -6.54
C LEU A 30 37.11 -30.75 -7.81
N ASN A 31 36.37 -29.64 -7.84
CA ASN A 31 36.44 -28.68 -8.95
C ASN A 31 37.77 -27.88 -9.00
N PHE A 32 38.53 -27.84 -7.90
CA PHE A 32 39.80 -27.10 -7.83
C PHE A 32 40.95 -27.76 -8.63
N SER A 33 40.78 -28.99 -9.12
CA SER A 33 41.78 -29.71 -9.91
C SER A 33 41.86 -29.26 -11.39
N ARG A 34 40.92 -28.45 -11.88
CA ARG A 34 40.86 -28.00 -13.30
C ARG A 34 40.56 -26.50 -13.44
N GLY A 35 41.58 -25.66 -13.24
CA GLY A 35 41.52 -24.24 -13.62
C GLY A 35 42.79 -23.46 -13.29
N LYS A 36 43.54 -23.02 -14.31
CA LYS A 36 44.68 -22.10 -14.14
C LYS A 36 44.21 -20.65 -14.33
N GLY A 37 44.45 -19.79 -13.33
CA GLY A 37 44.44 -18.33 -13.50
C GLY A 37 43.76 -17.55 -12.37
N GLY A 38 44.48 -16.58 -11.79
CA GLY A 38 43.89 -15.57 -10.87
C GLY A 38 43.86 -15.97 -9.39
N ARG A 39 44.96 -15.75 -8.65
CA ARG A 39 45.01 -15.90 -7.18
C ARG A 39 44.35 -14.70 -6.49
N VAL A 40 43.02 -14.67 -6.44
CA VAL A 40 42.28 -13.89 -5.43
C VAL A 40 42.12 -14.76 -4.19
N ASN A 41 42.22 -14.18 -2.99
CA ASN A 41 42.25 -14.94 -1.72
C ASN A 41 40.85 -15.41 -1.27
N LEU A 42 40.17 -16.16 -2.14
CA LEU A 42 38.81 -16.68 -1.94
C LEU A 42 38.71 -17.56 -0.67
N ALA A 43 39.80 -18.26 -0.31
CA ALA A 43 39.87 -19.02 0.94
C ALA A 43 39.74 -18.11 2.17
N GLY A 44 40.35 -16.92 2.15
CA GLY A 44 40.20 -15.93 3.22
C GLY A 44 38.77 -15.37 3.32
N GLU A 45 38.11 -15.13 2.18
CA GLU A 45 36.71 -14.68 2.17
C GLU A 45 35.74 -15.76 2.69
N VAL A 46 35.95 -17.03 2.33
CA VAL A 46 35.15 -18.16 2.83
C VAL A 46 35.34 -18.36 4.34
N ILE A 47 36.57 -18.21 4.86
CA ILE A 47 36.83 -18.27 6.31
C ILE A 47 36.12 -17.11 7.02
N ARG A 48 36.26 -15.87 6.52
CA ARG A 48 35.60 -14.69 7.09
C ARG A 48 34.08 -14.81 7.10
N LEU A 49 33.49 -15.38 6.05
CA LEU A 49 32.05 -15.66 5.96
C LEU A 49 31.62 -16.75 6.95
N ALA A 50 32.43 -17.80 7.16
CA ALA A 50 32.13 -18.84 8.15
C ALA A 50 32.14 -18.27 9.58
N GLU A 51 33.15 -17.48 9.93
CA GLU A 51 33.25 -16.78 11.23
C GLU A 51 32.06 -15.82 11.45
N GLU A 52 31.68 -15.05 10.42
CA GLU A 52 30.56 -14.11 10.49
C GLU A 52 29.20 -14.83 10.66
N VAL A 53 29.02 -15.99 10.02
CA VAL A 53 27.85 -16.87 10.22
C VAL A 53 27.84 -17.49 11.62
N GLU A 54 28.99 -17.91 12.15
CA GLU A 54 29.08 -18.52 13.49
C GLU A 54 28.76 -17.50 14.60
N ILE A 55 29.24 -16.25 14.47
CA ILE A 55 28.88 -15.13 15.36
C ILE A 55 27.37 -14.84 15.31
N GLN A 56 26.75 -14.86 14.12
CA GLN A 56 25.30 -14.69 14.02
C GLN A 56 24.53 -15.87 14.64
N LEU A 57 25.03 -17.10 14.49
CA LEU A 57 24.42 -18.30 15.07
C LEU A 57 24.47 -18.25 16.61
N GLU A 58 25.59 -17.83 17.19
CA GLU A 58 25.70 -17.54 18.63
C GLU A 58 24.69 -16.48 19.09
N THR A 59 24.57 -15.40 18.32
CA THR A 59 23.67 -14.29 18.63
C THR A 59 22.21 -14.75 18.63
N GLN A 60 21.81 -15.57 17.64
CA GLN A 60 20.48 -16.18 17.62
C GLN A 60 20.26 -17.16 18.78
N LYS A 61 21.25 -17.99 19.15
CA LYS A 61 21.17 -18.88 20.32
C LYS A 61 20.95 -18.09 21.63
N LYS A 62 21.65 -16.95 21.81
CA LYS A 62 21.46 -16.04 22.94
C LYS A 62 20.05 -15.43 22.96
N LEU A 63 19.54 -15.00 21.80
CA LEU A 63 18.19 -14.45 21.66
C LEU A 63 17.08 -15.48 21.95
N ILE A 64 17.25 -16.73 21.50
CA ILE A 64 16.31 -17.83 21.80
C ILE A 64 16.24 -18.10 23.30
N LYS A 65 17.40 -18.17 24.00
CA LYS A 65 17.43 -18.32 25.46
C LYS A 65 16.75 -17.17 26.20
N GLN A 66 16.85 -15.94 25.72
CA GLN A 66 16.11 -14.80 26.28
C GLN A 66 14.60 -14.95 26.09
N ILE A 67 14.15 -15.37 24.90
CA ILE A 67 12.74 -15.62 24.60
C ILE A 67 12.17 -16.75 25.47
N GLU A 68 12.93 -17.82 25.68
CA GLU A 68 12.54 -18.94 26.55
C GLU A 68 12.47 -18.52 28.02
N SER A 69 13.45 -17.75 28.51
CA SER A 69 13.44 -17.17 29.87
C SER A 69 12.22 -16.27 30.08
N HIS A 70 11.95 -15.35 29.16
CA HIS A 70 10.77 -14.48 29.24
C HIS A 70 9.47 -15.30 29.16
N ARG A 71 9.39 -16.35 28.33
CA ARG A 71 8.21 -17.24 28.30
C ARG A 71 7.99 -17.98 29.62
N ALA A 72 9.05 -18.41 30.30
CA ALA A 72 8.96 -19.02 31.63
C ALA A 72 8.44 -18.02 32.68
N GLN A 73 8.98 -16.80 32.70
CA GLN A 73 8.51 -15.72 33.58
C GLN A 73 7.03 -15.36 33.32
N TRP A 74 6.62 -15.28 32.06
CA TRP A 74 5.22 -15.03 31.65
C TRP A 74 4.27 -16.22 31.90
N ALA A 75 4.79 -17.44 32.06
CA ALA A 75 4.00 -18.57 32.55
C ALA A 75 3.81 -18.45 34.08
N GLN A 76 4.89 -18.18 34.81
CA GLN A 76 4.88 -18.06 36.26
C GLN A 76 3.98 -16.90 36.74
N GLN A 77 4.01 -15.75 36.07
CA GLN A 77 3.10 -14.62 36.35
C GLN A 77 1.63 -14.94 36.06
N ARG A 78 1.32 -15.76 35.05
CA ARG A 78 -0.06 -16.21 34.79
C ARG A 78 -0.58 -17.19 35.84
N ASP A 79 0.28 -18.05 36.37
CA ASP A 79 -0.13 -19.00 37.42
C ASP A 79 -0.30 -18.30 38.78
N ILE A 80 0.46 -17.23 39.05
CA ILE A 80 0.23 -16.34 40.21
C ILE A 80 -1.12 -15.62 40.06
N GLY A 81 -1.35 -14.92 38.94
CA GLY A 81 -2.60 -14.20 38.70
C GLY A 81 -3.84 -15.10 38.58
N LYS A 82 -3.69 -16.40 38.32
CA LYS A 82 -4.77 -17.38 38.44
C LYS A 82 -5.11 -17.72 39.89
N ARG A 83 -4.10 -17.95 40.74
CA ARG A 83 -4.32 -18.23 42.17
C ARG A 83 -5.01 -17.06 42.86
N GLU A 84 -4.56 -15.83 42.60
CA GLU A 84 -5.21 -14.62 43.11
C GLU A 84 -6.66 -14.46 42.63
N ALA A 85 -6.99 -14.93 41.43
CA ALA A 85 -8.34 -14.88 40.87
C ALA A 85 -9.27 -16.02 41.36
N ASP A 86 -8.71 -17.13 41.83
CA ASP A 86 -9.47 -18.24 42.42
C ASP A 86 -9.67 -18.03 43.94
N ASP A 87 -8.67 -17.51 44.67
CA ASP A 87 -8.82 -17.05 46.07
C ASP A 87 -9.91 -15.94 46.18
N ALA A 88 -10.01 -15.06 45.18
CA ALA A 88 -11.03 -14.02 45.12
C ALA A 88 -12.47 -14.54 44.86
N LYS A 89 -12.64 -15.84 44.51
CA LYS A 89 -13.95 -16.47 44.33
C LYS A 89 -14.46 -17.20 45.58
N GLU A 90 -13.58 -17.81 46.37
CA GLU A 90 -14.01 -18.53 47.59
C GLU A 90 -14.58 -17.60 48.68
N VAL A 91 -14.23 -16.30 48.67
CA VAL A 91 -14.68 -15.32 49.67
C VAL A 91 -16.12 -14.82 49.45
N LYS A 92 -16.80 -15.24 48.37
CA LYS A 92 -18.10 -14.65 47.96
C LYS A 92 -19.35 -15.52 48.10
N ASP A 93 -19.26 -16.67 48.76
CA ASP A 93 -20.37 -17.64 48.80
C ASP A 93 -20.95 -17.89 50.21
N HIS A 94 -21.34 -16.84 50.94
CA HIS A 94 -22.13 -16.92 52.19
C HIS A 94 -23.07 -15.70 52.36
N GLN A 95 -24.37 -15.85 52.06
CA GLN A 95 -25.46 -15.04 52.64
C GLN A 95 -26.79 -15.84 52.74
N PRO A 96 -27.64 -15.62 53.76
CA PRO A 96 -28.71 -16.54 54.20
C PRO A 96 -30.09 -16.34 53.50
N PRO A 97 -31.12 -17.19 53.76
CA PRO A 97 -32.07 -17.62 52.73
C PRO A 97 -33.40 -16.84 52.60
N LYS A 98 -34.15 -17.13 51.52
CA LYS A 98 -35.51 -16.63 51.21
C LYS A 98 -36.63 -17.39 51.97
N PRO A 99 -37.74 -16.71 52.33
CA PRO A 99 -38.99 -17.35 52.76
C PRO A 99 -39.93 -17.73 51.57
N PRO A 100 -40.99 -18.55 51.79
CA PRO A 100 -41.78 -19.21 50.74
C PRO A 100 -43.14 -18.56 50.38
N LEU A 101 -43.73 -19.03 49.27
CA LEU A 101 -45.06 -18.64 48.72
C LEU A 101 -46.23 -19.48 49.28
N PRO A 102 -47.42 -18.87 49.48
CA PRO A 102 -48.68 -19.29 48.83
C PRO A 102 -49.61 -18.08 48.47
N LEU A 103 -50.73 -18.14 47.69
CA LEU A 103 -51.33 -19.19 46.84
C LEU A 103 -52.12 -18.57 45.62
N LYS A 104 -53.41 -18.90 45.39
CA LYS A 104 -54.37 -18.35 44.41
C LYS A 104 -55.55 -17.65 45.11
N ASP A 105 -56.31 -16.78 44.41
CA ASP A 105 -57.73 -16.97 44.06
C ASP A 105 -58.29 -15.79 43.21
N ASP A 106 -59.55 -15.90 42.76
CA ASP A 106 -60.18 -15.22 41.61
C ASP A 106 -60.67 -13.76 41.83
N ALA A 107 -60.89 -13.01 40.74
CA ALA A 107 -62.17 -12.31 40.40
C ALA A 107 -62.05 -11.28 39.24
N ASP A 108 -63.21 -11.00 38.61
CA ASP A 108 -63.56 -9.98 37.59
C ASP A 108 -62.96 -8.56 37.82
N ASP A 109 -62.90 -7.61 36.86
CA ASP A 109 -63.95 -7.21 35.90
C ASP A 109 -63.41 -6.40 34.68
N LYS A 110 -64.32 -6.07 33.76
CA LYS A 110 -64.28 -5.22 32.52
C LYS A 110 -63.30 -4.03 32.56
N ASP A 111 -62.70 -3.60 31.45
CA ASP A 111 -63.45 -2.99 30.34
C ASP A 111 -62.78 -3.00 28.95
N GLN A 112 -63.65 -2.66 27.99
CA GLN A 112 -63.53 -2.46 26.55
C GLN A 112 -62.52 -1.32 26.18
N THR A 113 -62.10 -1.05 24.93
CA THR A 113 -62.82 -1.22 23.65
C THR A 113 -61.88 -1.22 22.42
N GLU A 114 -62.28 -2.02 21.41
CA GLU A 114 -62.20 -1.80 19.94
C GLU A 114 -60.90 -1.75 19.08
N LEU A 115 -61.07 -2.37 17.90
CA LEU A 115 -60.20 -2.45 16.72
C LEU A 115 -60.92 -1.83 15.49
N LYS A 116 -60.17 -1.20 14.57
CA LYS A 116 -60.37 -1.08 13.09
C LYS A 116 -59.22 -0.22 12.51
N GLN A 117 -58.49 -0.58 11.44
CA GLN A 117 -58.88 -0.60 10.00
C GLN A 117 -59.45 0.76 9.51
N THR A 118 -59.06 1.41 8.40
CA THR A 118 -58.37 0.94 7.17
C THR A 118 -57.82 2.11 6.32
N GLN A 119 -56.89 1.81 5.38
CA GLN A 119 -56.72 2.40 4.02
C GLN A 119 -56.23 3.85 3.76
N SER A 120 -55.57 3.98 2.61
CA SER A 120 -55.13 5.20 1.89
C SER A 120 -56.14 5.58 0.79
N PRO A 121 -56.10 6.81 0.24
CA PRO A 121 -55.75 6.92 -1.19
C PRO A 121 -54.96 8.18 -1.59
N ALA A 122 -54.51 8.21 -2.85
CA ALA A 122 -54.00 9.38 -3.58
C ALA A 122 -54.88 9.71 -4.81
N PRO A 123 -54.76 10.92 -5.41
CA PRO A 123 -54.96 11.04 -6.86
C PRO A 123 -54.02 12.05 -7.61
N THR A 124 -53.50 11.57 -8.75
CA THR A 124 -53.49 12.12 -10.16
C THR A 124 -54.14 13.52 -10.44
N VAL A 125 -53.83 14.36 -11.46
CA VAL A 125 -53.54 14.21 -12.93
C VAL A 125 -52.91 15.51 -13.57
N ALA A 126 -52.02 15.37 -14.59
CA ALA A 126 -51.66 16.21 -15.81
C ALA A 126 -51.71 17.80 -15.81
N SER A 127 -51.29 18.58 -16.83
CA SER A 127 -51.04 18.38 -18.29
C SER A 127 -50.09 19.43 -18.95
N ASP A 128 -49.72 19.18 -20.23
CA ASP A 128 -49.47 20.14 -21.35
C ASP A 128 -48.14 20.94 -21.46
N THR A 129 -47.62 21.37 -22.64
CA THR A 129 -47.76 20.99 -24.08
C THR A 129 -46.57 21.57 -24.90
N LYS A 130 -46.23 21.03 -26.09
CA LYS A 130 -45.18 21.51 -27.04
C LYS A 130 -45.70 22.61 -28.00
N LEU A 131 -44.84 23.54 -28.49
CA LEU A 131 -44.51 23.78 -29.94
C LEU A 131 -43.63 25.04 -30.21
N GLY A 132 -43.04 25.15 -31.42
CA GLY A 132 -42.43 26.37 -32.03
C GLY A 132 -40.91 26.54 -31.76
N GLN A 133 -39.91 26.38 -32.64
CA GLN A 133 -39.67 26.60 -34.10
C GLN A 133 -39.26 28.03 -34.55
N HIS A 134 -38.41 28.08 -35.60
CA HIS A 134 -37.68 29.21 -36.24
C HIS A 134 -36.38 29.66 -35.51
N GLN A 135 -35.16 29.64 -36.10
CA GLN A 135 -34.63 30.25 -37.36
C GLN A 135 -34.63 31.80 -37.30
N ALA A 136 -33.56 32.55 -37.64
CA ALA A 136 -32.26 32.25 -38.27
C ALA A 136 -31.18 33.34 -37.95
N VAL A 137 -29.91 33.06 -38.29
CA VAL A 137 -28.86 33.95 -38.92
C VAL A 137 -28.86 35.46 -38.51
N GLU A 138 -27.78 36.06 -38.00
CA GLU A 138 -26.52 36.37 -38.71
C GLU A 138 -25.38 36.86 -37.79
N VAL A 139 -24.15 36.96 -38.32
CA VAL A 139 -22.92 37.39 -37.64
C VAL A 139 -22.65 38.89 -37.84
N LYS A 140 -22.14 39.58 -36.81
CA LYS A 140 -21.26 40.75 -36.96
C LYS A 140 -20.44 41.05 -35.71
N GLU A 141 -19.17 41.39 -35.94
CA GLU A 141 -18.24 42.04 -35.00
C GLU A 141 -18.77 43.45 -34.64
N GLU A 142 -18.34 44.17 -33.60
CA GLU A 142 -17.05 44.20 -32.90
C GLU A 142 -17.18 44.94 -31.53
N VAL A 143 -16.05 45.26 -30.89
CA VAL A 143 -15.81 46.25 -29.82
C VAL A 143 -15.95 45.80 -28.36
N PHE A 144 -14.78 45.72 -27.72
CA PHE A 144 -14.59 45.70 -26.27
C PHE A 144 -15.27 46.89 -25.56
N LYS A 145 -16.18 46.60 -24.61
CA LYS A 145 -16.32 47.40 -23.39
C LYS A 145 -16.41 46.51 -22.17
N THR A 146 -15.63 46.89 -21.16
CA THR A 146 -15.53 46.28 -19.84
C THR A 146 -16.88 46.13 -19.16
N ASN A 147 -17.22 44.90 -18.76
CA ASN A 147 -18.18 44.64 -17.69
C ASN A 147 -17.57 43.61 -16.73
N GLU A 148 -16.99 44.12 -15.64
CA GLU A 148 -16.69 43.35 -14.44
C GLU A 148 -18.01 42.92 -13.79
N LEU A 149 -18.66 41.86 -14.28
CA LEU A 149 -19.63 41.09 -13.49
C LEU A 149 -19.83 39.67 -14.04
N ALA A 150 -18.75 38.99 -14.41
CA ALA A 150 -18.76 37.54 -14.56
C ALA A 150 -18.73 36.91 -13.16
N THR A 151 -19.91 36.82 -12.53
CA THR A 151 -20.11 36.08 -11.28
C THR A 151 -19.50 34.68 -11.47
N SER A 152 -18.49 34.34 -10.67
CA SER A 152 -17.87 33.03 -10.74
C SER A 152 -18.91 31.98 -10.32
N VAL A 153 -19.53 31.34 -11.31
CA VAL A 153 -20.20 30.06 -11.12
C VAL A 153 -19.10 29.08 -10.77
N GLY A 154 -18.78 29.01 -9.47
CA GLY A 154 -17.72 28.16 -8.96
C GLY A 154 -17.98 26.74 -9.43
N SER A 155 -16.99 26.17 -10.13
CA SER A 155 -17.04 24.76 -10.48
C SER A 155 -17.32 23.96 -9.21
N PRO A 156 -18.32 23.06 -9.22
CA PRO A 156 -18.81 22.43 -8.00
C PRO A 156 -17.64 21.78 -7.25
N GLU A 157 -17.51 22.11 -5.95
CA GLU A 157 -16.39 21.64 -5.12
C GLU A 157 -16.32 20.12 -5.16
N VAL A 158 -15.29 19.58 -5.83
CA VAL A 158 -15.14 18.14 -5.99
C VAL A 158 -14.89 17.49 -4.62
N VAL A 159 -15.70 16.51 -4.25
CA VAL A 159 -15.47 15.66 -3.08
C VAL A 159 -14.45 14.57 -3.46
N ILE A 160 -13.43 14.39 -2.63
CA ILE A 160 -12.38 13.38 -2.81
C ILE A 160 -12.38 12.49 -1.54
N PRO A 161 -13.21 11.43 -1.49
CA PRO A 161 -13.28 10.54 -0.34
C PRO A 161 -11.94 9.84 -0.10
N ILE A 162 -11.63 9.60 1.17
CA ILE A 162 -10.52 8.73 1.57
C ILE A 162 -11.09 7.37 1.96
N LEU A 163 -10.80 6.34 1.16
CA LEU A 163 -11.15 4.96 1.47
C LEU A 163 -10.01 4.30 2.26
N VAL A 164 -10.24 4.04 3.54
CA VAL A 164 -9.32 3.29 4.40
C VAL A 164 -9.69 1.81 4.37
N ILE A 165 -8.77 0.97 3.93
CA ILE A 165 -8.90 -0.49 3.91
C ILE A 165 -8.35 -1.06 5.23
N ALA A 166 -9.22 -1.65 6.05
CA ALA A 166 -8.89 -2.18 7.38
C ALA A 166 -9.35 -3.64 7.57
N CYS A 167 -8.75 -4.35 8.53
CA CYS A 167 -9.09 -5.75 8.84
C CYS A 167 -9.06 -5.98 10.36
N ASP A 168 -7.93 -6.47 10.89
CA ASP A 168 -7.75 -6.99 12.25
C ASP A 168 -6.71 -6.20 13.07
N ARG A 169 -6.17 -5.11 12.52
CA ARG A 169 -5.11 -4.32 13.14
C ARG A 169 -5.68 -3.11 13.89
N VAL A 170 -5.69 -3.17 15.24
CA VAL A 170 -6.07 -2.02 16.10
C VAL A 170 -5.18 -0.78 15.87
N THR A 171 -3.99 -0.97 15.28
CA THR A 171 -3.09 0.11 14.84
C THR A 171 -3.66 0.98 13.72
N VAL A 172 -4.80 0.63 13.12
CA VAL A 172 -5.60 1.54 12.26
C VAL A 172 -5.80 2.92 12.90
N LYS A 173 -5.85 2.98 14.24
CA LYS A 173 -5.84 4.22 15.03
C LYS A 173 -4.77 5.21 14.55
N ARG A 174 -3.53 4.75 14.32
CA ARG A 174 -2.40 5.61 13.91
C ARG A 174 -2.62 6.21 12.51
N SER A 175 -3.24 5.45 11.61
CA SER A 175 -3.60 5.93 10.26
C SER A 175 -4.72 6.98 10.36
N LEU A 176 -5.79 6.67 11.09
CA LEU A 176 -6.96 7.54 11.26
C LEU A 176 -6.63 8.83 12.01
N ASP A 177 -5.82 8.77 13.08
CA ASP A 177 -5.36 9.96 13.82
C ASP A 177 -4.70 10.97 12.87
N ARG A 178 -3.86 10.50 11.94
CA ARG A 178 -3.10 11.35 11.00
C ARG A 178 -3.95 11.83 9.84
N LEU A 179 -4.81 10.98 9.29
CA LEU A 179 -5.79 11.38 8.29
C LEU A 179 -6.71 12.47 8.83
N ILE A 180 -7.21 12.34 10.05
CA ILE A 180 -8.09 13.34 10.68
C ILE A 180 -7.29 14.60 11.04
N GLN A 181 -6.07 14.47 11.58
CA GLN A 181 -5.22 15.62 11.94
C GLN A 181 -4.93 16.54 10.73
N TYR A 182 -4.65 15.98 9.56
CA TYR A 182 -4.30 16.76 8.37
C TYR A 182 -5.47 17.01 7.41
N ARG A 183 -6.68 16.51 7.71
CA ARG A 183 -7.87 16.70 6.87
C ARG A 183 -8.33 18.17 6.92
N PRO A 184 -8.29 18.94 5.82
CA PRO A 184 -8.66 20.34 5.83
C PRO A 184 -10.18 20.58 5.83
N SER A 185 -10.99 19.58 5.44
CA SER A 185 -12.45 19.66 5.45
C SER A 185 -13.11 18.27 5.46
N PRO A 186 -13.96 17.92 6.45
CA PRO A 186 -14.74 16.69 6.43
C PRO A 186 -15.70 16.57 5.24
N LYS A 187 -16.25 17.70 4.77
CA LYS A 187 -17.16 17.76 3.61
C LYS A 187 -16.44 17.40 2.30
N LEU A 188 -15.23 17.93 2.10
CA LEU A 188 -14.46 17.74 0.86
C LEU A 188 -13.68 16.43 0.84
N TYR A 189 -13.39 15.85 2.01
CA TYR A 189 -12.61 14.62 2.16
C TYR A 189 -13.25 13.70 3.23
N PRO A 190 -14.47 13.18 2.99
CA PRO A 190 -15.09 12.22 3.89
C PRO A 190 -14.21 10.96 3.99
N ILE A 191 -13.99 10.48 5.22
CA ILE A 191 -13.19 9.28 5.47
C ILE A 191 -14.14 8.10 5.59
N ILE A 192 -14.01 7.12 4.70
CA ILE A 192 -14.78 5.89 4.66
C ILE A 192 -13.85 4.76 5.07
N VAL A 193 -14.11 4.12 6.21
CA VAL A 193 -13.31 2.98 6.69
C VAL A 193 -14.06 1.70 6.35
N SER A 194 -13.51 0.93 5.41
CA SER A 194 -14.04 -0.38 5.03
C SER A 194 -13.28 -1.47 5.78
N GLN A 195 -13.96 -2.15 6.71
CA GLN A 195 -13.37 -3.19 7.53
C GLN A 195 -13.79 -4.60 7.07
N ASP A 196 -12.83 -5.46 6.77
CA ASP A 196 -13.01 -6.91 6.60
C ASP A 196 -12.77 -7.66 7.94
N CYS A 197 -12.71 -8.99 7.89
CA CYS A 197 -12.21 -9.88 8.95
C CYS A 197 -13.07 -9.97 10.22
N GLY A 198 -14.04 -9.07 10.43
CA GLY A 198 -14.97 -9.10 11.57
C GLY A 198 -14.30 -8.83 12.93
N HIS A 199 -13.09 -8.27 12.96
CA HIS A 199 -12.32 -8.13 14.20
C HIS A 199 -12.93 -7.09 15.15
N SER A 200 -13.40 -7.55 16.32
CA SER A 200 -14.22 -6.75 17.24
C SER A 200 -13.46 -5.63 17.95
N GLU A 201 -12.15 -5.76 18.15
CA GLU A 201 -11.31 -4.71 18.74
C GLU A 201 -11.03 -3.60 17.74
N THR A 202 -10.66 -3.96 16.50
CA THR A 202 -10.50 -2.99 15.41
C THR A 202 -11.83 -2.29 15.11
N ALA A 203 -12.96 -3.00 15.16
CA ALA A 203 -14.28 -2.40 15.00
C ALA A 203 -14.61 -1.38 16.11
N ARG A 204 -14.22 -1.66 17.37
CA ARG A 204 -14.36 -0.72 18.50
C ARG A 204 -13.45 0.51 18.34
N VAL A 205 -12.21 0.32 17.89
CA VAL A 205 -11.28 1.43 17.59
C VAL A 205 -11.86 2.34 16.50
N ILE A 206 -12.31 1.78 15.37
CA ILE A 206 -12.91 2.57 14.28
C ILE A 206 -14.18 3.28 14.77
N GLY A 207 -15.07 2.57 15.48
CA GLY A 207 -16.29 3.15 16.03
C GLY A 207 -16.06 4.29 17.04
N SER A 208 -14.90 4.32 17.73
CA SER A 208 -14.58 5.39 18.68
C SER A 208 -14.36 6.77 18.05
N TYR A 209 -14.18 6.84 16.73
CA TYR A 209 -14.07 8.11 15.99
C TYR A 209 -15.42 8.77 15.68
N GLY A 210 -16.55 8.10 15.93
CA GLY A 210 -17.88 8.67 15.77
C GLY A 210 -18.17 9.17 14.34
N ASP A 211 -18.66 10.40 14.23
CA ASP A 211 -19.04 11.07 12.98
C ASP A 211 -17.85 11.49 12.10
N GLN A 212 -16.62 11.43 12.61
CA GLN A 212 -15.42 11.77 11.85
C GLN A 212 -15.17 10.81 10.66
N VAL A 213 -15.74 9.59 10.72
CA VAL A 213 -15.57 8.51 9.74
C VAL A 213 -16.89 7.78 9.46
N THR A 214 -17.06 7.24 8.25
CA THR A 214 -18.12 6.28 7.93
C THR A 214 -17.56 4.86 8.02
N HIS A 215 -18.04 4.04 8.95
CA HIS A 215 -17.57 2.66 9.14
C HIS A 215 -18.43 1.66 8.36
N LEU A 216 -17.85 1.08 7.32
CA LEU A 216 -18.43 -0.02 6.53
C LEU A 216 -17.86 -1.36 6.96
N ARG A 217 -18.65 -2.43 6.88
CA ARG A 217 -18.21 -3.80 7.18
C ARG A 217 -18.44 -4.68 5.96
N GLN A 218 -17.38 -5.34 5.49
CA GLN A 218 -17.47 -6.33 4.41
C GLN A 218 -18.40 -7.47 4.88
N PRO A 219 -19.41 -7.88 4.08
CA PRO A 219 -20.47 -8.78 4.54
C PRO A 219 -20.16 -10.28 4.37
N ASP A 220 -19.30 -10.65 3.42
CA ASP A 220 -18.89 -12.03 3.16
C ASP A 220 -17.52 -12.32 3.78
N LEU A 221 -17.54 -12.74 5.04
CA LEU A 221 -16.35 -13.16 5.79
C LEU A 221 -15.94 -14.62 5.52
N ALA A 222 -16.68 -15.35 4.67
CA ALA A 222 -16.46 -16.78 4.45
C ALA A 222 -15.09 -17.06 3.82
N ASP A 223 -14.61 -18.29 3.98
CA ASP A 223 -13.37 -18.73 3.36
C ASP A 223 -13.54 -18.97 1.86
N ILE A 224 -12.60 -18.43 1.09
CA ILE A 224 -12.61 -18.52 -0.37
C ILE A 224 -11.98 -19.85 -0.77
N ARG A 225 -12.71 -20.64 -1.58
CA ARG A 225 -12.20 -21.90 -2.12
C ARG A 225 -11.07 -21.65 -3.12
N VAL A 226 -9.84 -21.84 -2.67
CA VAL A 226 -8.63 -21.72 -3.50
C VAL A 226 -8.14 -23.07 -4.03
N ARG A 227 -7.28 -23.05 -5.05
CA ARG A 227 -6.57 -24.23 -5.55
C ARG A 227 -5.55 -24.74 -4.49
N PRO A 228 -5.18 -26.04 -4.48
CA PRO A 228 -4.25 -26.59 -3.49
C PRO A 228 -2.92 -25.82 -3.36
N GLU A 229 -2.34 -25.42 -4.48
CA GLU A 229 -1.11 -24.63 -4.58
C GLU A 229 -1.23 -23.21 -3.97
N HIS A 230 -2.45 -22.70 -3.86
CA HIS A 230 -2.76 -21.35 -3.36
C HIS A 230 -3.26 -21.32 -1.90
N ARG A 231 -3.29 -22.45 -1.19
CA ARG A 231 -3.74 -22.50 0.23
C ARG A 231 -3.01 -21.50 1.14
N LYS A 232 -1.69 -21.37 0.97
CA LYS A 232 -0.87 -20.39 1.71
C LYS A 232 -1.14 -18.92 1.35
N PHE A 233 -1.91 -18.66 0.29
CA PHE A 233 -2.20 -17.33 -0.24
C PHE A 233 -3.66 -16.89 -0.02
N GLN A 234 -4.44 -17.61 0.80
CA GLN A 234 -5.84 -17.32 1.09
C GLN A 234 -6.09 -15.87 1.57
N GLY A 235 -5.14 -15.26 2.27
CA GLY A 235 -5.20 -13.83 2.62
C GLY A 235 -5.24 -12.88 1.42
N TYR A 236 -4.48 -13.17 0.34
CA TYR A 236 -4.50 -12.35 -0.89
C TYR A 236 -5.84 -12.46 -1.64
N TYR A 237 -6.53 -13.60 -1.51
CA TYR A 237 -7.89 -13.76 -2.02
C TYR A 237 -8.90 -12.91 -1.22
N LYS A 238 -8.79 -12.90 0.11
CA LYS A 238 -9.65 -12.06 0.98
C LYS A 238 -9.42 -10.56 0.69
N ILE A 239 -8.16 -10.12 0.59
CA ILE A 239 -7.81 -8.75 0.18
C ILE A 239 -8.45 -8.38 -1.16
N ALA A 240 -8.31 -9.21 -2.20
CA ALA A 240 -8.88 -8.89 -3.51
C ALA A 240 -10.43 -8.82 -3.48
N ARG A 241 -11.10 -9.70 -2.73
CA ARG A 241 -12.55 -9.62 -2.48
C ARG A 241 -12.94 -8.33 -1.75
N HIS A 242 -12.17 -7.94 -0.72
CA HIS A 242 -12.43 -6.76 0.09
C HIS A 242 -12.26 -5.46 -0.71
N TYR A 243 -11.17 -5.30 -1.46
CA TYR A 243 -10.95 -4.15 -2.34
C TYR A 243 -12.10 -3.96 -3.33
N ARG A 244 -12.54 -5.04 -4.00
CA ARG A 244 -13.66 -4.96 -4.95
C ARG A 244 -14.94 -4.49 -4.28
N TRP A 245 -15.29 -5.08 -3.13
CA TRP A 245 -16.49 -4.67 -2.42
C TRP A 245 -16.41 -3.22 -1.95
N ALA A 246 -15.27 -2.81 -1.38
CA ALA A 246 -15.05 -1.47 -0.85
C ALA A 246 -15.10 -0.38 -1.94
N LEU A 247 -14.47 -0.61 -3.09
CA LEU A 247 -14.51 0.30 -4.24
C LEU A 247 -15.92 0.37 -4.84
N ASN A 248 -16.65 -0.75 -4.92
CA ASN A 248 -18.05 -0.74 -5.31
C ASN A 248 -18.93 0.08 -4.35
N GLN A 249 -18.67 0.06 -3.04
CA GLN A 249 -19.38 0.97 -2.12
C GLN A 249 -19.12 2.43 -2.51
N VAL A 250 -17.85 2.84 -2.67
CA VAL A 250 -17.51 4.25 -2.97
C VAL A 250 -18.08 4.72 -4.32
N PHE A 251 -17.93 3.93 -5.37
CA PHE A 251 -18.31 4.32 -6.73
C PHE A 251 -19.78 4.10 -7.06
N ASN A 252 -20.43 3.07 -6.51
CA ASN A 252 -21.79 2.69 -6.89
C ASN A 252 -22.83 2.95 -5.77
N THR A 253 -22.43 2.94 -4.49
CA THR A 253 -23.34 3.25 -3.36
C THR A 253 -23.24 4.72 -2.93
N PHE A 254 -22.02 5.26 -2.79
CA PHE A 254 -21.78 6.67 -2.48
C PHE A 254 -21.69 7.56 -3.73
N SER A 255 -21.77 6.99 -4.93
CA SER A 255 -21.80 7.68 -6.23
C SER A 255 -20.67 8.71 -6.43
N GLN A 256 -19.49 8.42 -5.90
CA GLN A 256 -18.32 9.32 -5.99
C GLN A 256 -17.65 9.19 -7.36
N SER A 257 -17.04 10.28 -7.87
CA SER A 257 -16.33 10.28 -9.16
C SER A 257 -14.85 9.88 -9.06
N THR A 258 -14.31 9.91 -7.84
CA THR A 258 -12.90 9.64 -7.52
C THR A 258 -12.77 9.14 -6.09
N VAL A 259 -11.65 8.54 -5.74
CA VAL A 259 -11.32 8.10 -4.37
C VAL A 259 -9.81 8.05 -4.18
N VAL A 260 -9.34 8.33 -2.96
CA VAL A 260 -7.96 8.05 -2.54
C VAL A 260 -7.99 6.84 -1.59
N ILE A 261 -7.32 5.76 -1.97
CA ILE A 261 -7.24 4.50 -1.22
C ILE A 261 -6.01 4.50 -0.31
N VAL A 262 -6.20 4.18 0.96
CA VAL A 262 -5.16 4.10 2.01
C VAL A 262 -5.33 2.77 2.77
N GLU A 263 -4.25 2.06 3.06
CA GLU A 263 -4.29 0.85 3.90
C GLU A 263 -4.11 1.21 5.38
N ASP A 264 -4.70 0.42 6.29
CA ASP A 264 -4.71 0.68 7.74
C ASP A 264 -3.33 0.71 8.44
N ASP A 265 -2.26 0.38 7.72
CA ASP A 265 -0.88 0.50 8.18
C ASP A 265 -0.09 1.70 7.60
N LEU A 266 -0.76 2.62 6.89
CA LEU A 266 -0.14 3.83 6.34
C LEU A 266 -0.33 5.04 7.25
N GLU A 267 0.75 5.79 7.47
CA GLU A 267 0.75 7.15 8.03
C GLU A 267 0.96 8.15 6.88
N VAL A 268 0.21 9.26 6.91
CA VAL A 268 0.16 10.29 5.86
C VAL A 268 0.96 11.54 6.22
N ALA A 269 1.50 12.21 5.21
CA ALA A 269 2.24 13.47 5.34
C ALA A 269 1.31 14.69 5.55
N PRO A 270 1.82 15.82 6.07
CA PRO A 270 1.04 17.04 6.29
C PRO A 270 0.37 17.61 5.04
N ASP A 271 0.98 17.40 3.87
CA ASP A 271 0.49 17.87 2.56
C ASP A 271 -0.27 16.79 1.76
N PHE A 272 -0.62 15.65 2.35
CA PHE A 272 -1.29 14.54 1.66
C PHE A 272 -2.57 14.96 0.93
N PHE A 273 -3.44 15.73 1.59
CA PHE A 273 -4.70 16.21 0.99
C PHE A 273 -4.46 17.28 -0.08
N GLU A 274 -3.49 18.16 0.14
CA GLU A 274 -3.07 19.23 -0.79
C GLU A 274 -2.50 18.63 -2.09
N TYR A 275 -1.64 17.63 -1.97
CA TYR A 275 -1.07 16.84 -3.06
C TYR A 275 -2.15 16.22 -3.95
N PHE A 276 -3.11 15.49 -3.37
CA PHE A 276 -4.18 14.86 -4.13
C PHE A 276 -5.18 15.88 -4.72
N ARG A 277 -5.47 16.98 -4.02
CA ARG A 277 -6.32 18.06 -4.53
C ARG A 277 -5.75 18.71 -5.78
N ALA A 278 -4.45 19.01 -5.77
CA ALA A 278 -3.77 19.65 -6.90
C ALA A 278 -3.60 18.73 -8.11
N LEU A 279 -3.49 17.41 -7.89
CA LEU A 279 -3.27 16.44 -8.96
C LEU A 279 -4.54 15.83 -9.55
N TYR A 280 -5.69 15.92 -8.88
CA TYR A 280 -6.97 15.49 -9.42
C TYR A 280 -7.29 16.10 -10.81
N PRO A 281 -7.13 17.42 -11.06
CA PRO A 281 -7.34 18.01 -12.38
C PRO A 281 -6.39 17.46 -13.45
N ILE A 282 -5.14 17.13 -13.10
CA ILE A 282 -4.16 16.54 -14.02
C ILE A 282 -4.58 15.10 -14.38
N LEU A 283 -4.94 14.29 -13.38
CA LEU A 283 -5.45 12.92 -13.59
C LEU A 283 -6.74 12.89 -14.42
N ARG A 284 -7.62 13.90 -14.27
CA ARG A 284 -8.86 14.04 -15.05
C ARG A 284 -8.66 14.47 -16.50
N SER A 285 -7.59 15.20 -16.80
CA SER A 285 -7.37 15.82 -18.12
C SER A 285 -6.42 15.02 -19.03
N ASP A 286 -5.52 14.21 -18.46
CA ASP A 286 -4.60 13.37 -19.23
C ASP A 286 -5.03 11.89 -19.21
N PRO A 287 -5.64 11.35 -20.29
CA PRO A 287 -6.06 9.95 -20.37
C PRO A 287 -4.91 8.94 -20.46
N SER A 288 -3.66 9.40 -20.60
CA SER A 288 -2.48 8.56 -20.44
C SER A 288 -2.05 8.39 -18.98
N LEU A 289 -2.73 9.07 -18.05
CA LEU A 289 -2.67 8.77 -16.62
C LEU A 289 -3.82 7.84 -16.21
N TRP A 290 -3.59 7.05 -15.18
CA TRP A 290 -4.64 6.20 -14.58
C TRP A 290 -4.64 6.18 -13.06
N CYS A 291 -3.58 6.69 -12.41
CA CYS A 291 -3.57 6.94 -10.97
C CYS A 291 -2.64 8.09 -10.57
N VAL A 292 -2.77 8.53 -9.33
CA VAL A 292 -1.76 9.34 -8.63
C VAL A 292 -1.38 8.53 -7.39
N SER A 293 -0.10 8.39 -7.06
CA SER A 293 0.35 7.66 -5.86
C SER A 293 1.24 8.54 -4.99
N ALA A 294 0.97 8.52 -3.69
CA ALA A 294 1.78 9.15 -2.65
C ALA A 294 3.15 8.47 -2.45
N TRP A 295 3.43 7.35 -3.11
CA TRP A 295 4.59 6.50 -2.82
C TRP A 295 5.70 6.60 -3.87
N ASN A 296 6.94 6.75 -3.40
CA ASN A 296 8.15 6.50 -4.17
C ASN A 296 8.78 5.18 -3.70
N ASP A 297 8.79 4.13 -4.53
CA ASP A 297 9.41 2.84 -4.22
C ASP A 297 10.90 2.95 -3.87
N ASN A 298 11.61 3.92 -4.46
CA ASN A 298 13.00 4.23 -4.17
C ASN A 298 13.15 5.43 -3.22
N GLY A 299 12.09 5.79 -2.50
CA GLY A 299 11.97 7.00 -1.67
C GLY A 299 12.73 7.00 -0.35
N ARG A 300 13.90 6.34 -0.27
CA ARG A 300 14.74 6.31 0.94
C ARG A 300 15.52 7.61 1.10
N ASP A 301 15.87 8.00 2.33
CA ASP A 301 16.62 9.26 2.61
C ASP A 301 17.86 9.46 1.73
N ALA A 302 18.63 8.40 1.44
CA ALA A 302 19.84 8.48 0.62
C ALA A 302 19.59 8.56 -0.90
N LEU A 303 18.34 8.37 -1.33
CA LEU A 303 17.91 8.22 -2.73
C LEU A 303 16.93 9.31 -3.20
N VAL A 304 16.55 10.23 -2.31
CA VAL A 304 15.66 11.37 -2.60
C VAL A 304 16.40 12.69 -2.35
N ASP A 305 16.04 13.73 -3.08
CA ASP A 305 16.49 15.09 -2.78
C ASP A 305 15.61 15.73 -1.71
N PRO A 306 16.11 15.96 -0.47
CA PRO A 306 15.32 16.54 0.60
C PRO A 306 14.96 18.01 0.32
N SER A 307 15.67 18.70 -0.57
CA SER A 307 15.38 20.09 -0.96
C SER A 307 14.33 20.20 -2.07
N LYS A 308 13.79 19.05 -2.52
CA LYS A 308 12.85 18.93 -3.64
C LYS A 308 11.57 18.18 -3.28
N ALA A 309 10.97 18.54 -2.15
CA ALA A 309 9.67 18.03 -1.75
C ALA A 309 8.57 18.29 -2.81
N GLU A 310 8.67 19.38 -3.58
CA GLU A 310 7.74 19.75 -4.65
C GLU A 310 7.90 18.95 -5.95
N LEU A 311 9.01 18.21 -6.12
CA LEU A 311 9.32 17.56 -7.39
C LEU A 311 8.46 16.30 -7.61
N LEU A 312 7.76 16.26 -8.74
CA LEU A 312 6.85 15.19 -9.15
C LEU A 312 7.30 14.53 -10.46
N TYR A 313 6.89 13.28 -10.65
CA TYR A 313 7.28 12.44 -11.79
C TYR A 313 6.11 11.65 -12.33
N ARG A 314 6.21 11.22 -13.58
CA ARG A 314 5.44 10.09 -14.10
C ARG A 314 6.16 8.77 -13.76
N THR A 315 5.41 7.68 -13.64
CA THR A 315 5.93 6.31 -13.44
C THR A 315 5.01 5.32 -14.14
N ASP A 316 5.58 4.39 -14.89
CA ASP A 316 4.84 3.28 -15.50
C ASP A 316 4.69 2.11 -14.51
N PHE A 317 5.47 2.10 -13.42
CA PHE A 317 5.24 1.21 -12.29
C PHE A 317 4.08 1.72 -11.44
N PHE A 318 3.06 0.89 -11.22
CA PHE A 318 1.94 1.18 -10.30
C PHE A 318 2.37 0.94 -8.84
N PRO A 319 2.54 1.99 -8.00
CA PRO A 319 3.09 1.83 -6.66
C PRO A 319 2.03 1.41 -5.62
N GLY A 320 0.79 1.90 -5.78
CA GLY A 320 -0.25 1.76 -4.76
C GLY A 320 0.00 2.65 -3.54
N LEU A 321 -0.09 2.08 -2.33
CA LEU A 321 0.37 2.65 -1.05
C LEU A 321 -0.02 4.12 -0.79
N GLY A 322 -1.33 4.41 -0.84
CA GLY A 322 -1.88 5.77 -0.84
C GLY A 322 -2.03 6.28 -2.27
N TRP A 323 -3.16 6.03 -2.92
CA TRP A 323 -3.32 6.29 -4.35
C TRP A 323 -4.72 6.72 -4.76
N MET A 324 -4.83 7.61 -5.75
CA MET A 324 -6.10 8.10 -6.31
C MET A 324 -6.53 7.27 -7.52
N LEU A 325 -7.82 6.96 -7.59
CA LEU A 325 -8.48 6.27 -8.70
C LEU A 325 -9.74 7.03 -9.13
N LEU A 326 -9.94 7.16 -10.44
CA LEU A 326 -11.18 7.71 -11.03
C LEU A 326 -12.23 6.61 -11.26
N LYS A 327 -13.52 6.98 -11.24
CA LYS A 327 -14.62 6.02 -11.48
C LYS A 327 -14.49 5.33 -12.83
N GLU A 328 -14.16 6.05 -13.91
CA GLU A 328 -14.05 5.47 -15.25
C GLU A 328 -12.97 4.38 -15.33
N MET A 329 -11.91 4.52 -14.52
CA MET A 329 -10.89 3.48 -14.38
C MET A 329 -11.38 2.29 -13.53
N TRP A 330 -12.19 2.52 -12.49
CA TRP A 330 -12.81 1.43 -11.76
C TRP A 330 -13.77 0.62 -12.63
N ASP A 331 -14.59 1.29 -13.43
CA ASP A 331 -15.54 0.64 -14.35
C ASP A 331 -14.82 -0.26 -15.38
N GLU A 332 -13.60 0.10 -15.80
CA GLU A 332 -12.75 -0.77 -16.63
C GLU A 332 -12.19 -1.99 -15.87
N LEU A 333 -11.84 -1.83 -14.59
CA LEU A 333 -11.16 -2.85 -13.80
C LEU A 333 -12.14 -3.84 -13.14
N GLU A 334 -13.32 -3.39 -12.70
CA GLU A 334 -14.26 -4.21 -11.91
C GLU A 334 -14.70 -5.46 -12.67
N VAL A 335 -15.07 -5.30 -13.95
CA VAL A 335 -15.60 -6.38 -14.81
C VAL A 335 -14.62 -7.54 -15.02
N LYS A 336 -13.32 -7.29 -14.79
CA LYS A 336 -12.22 -8.25 -14.95
C LYS A 336 -11.41 -8.42 -13.65
N TRP A 337 -11.93 -7.97 -12.50
CA TRP A 337 -11.18 -7.91 -11.24
C TRP A 337 -10.68 -9.30 -10.81
N PRO A 338 -9.41 -9.45 -10.41
CA PRO A 338 -8.80 -10.74 -10.18
C PRO A 338 -9.25 -11.34 -8.85
N SER A 339 -9.13 -12.67 -8.75
CA SER A 339 -9.44 -13.38 -7.51
C SER A 339 -8.43 -13.16 -6.37
N ALA A 340 -7.20 -12.73 -6.68
CA ALA A 340 -6.10 -12.50 -5.75
C ALA A 340 -5.02 -11.61 -6.41
N PHE A 341 -4.03 -11.15 -5.63
CA PHE A 341 -2.84 -10.41 -6.12
C PHE A 341 -3.20 -9.19 -6.99
N TRP A 342 -4.15 -8.38 -6.52
CA TRP A 342 -4.78 -7.30 -7.29
C TRP A 342 -3.79 -6.24 -7.79
N ASP A 343 -2.75 -5.94 -7.02
CA ASP A 343 -1.75 -4.91 -7.32
C ASP A 343 -0.76 -5.38 -8.38
N ASP A 344 -0.26 -6.62 -8.29
CA ASP A 344 0.56 -7.25 -9.32
C ASP A 344 -0.23 -7.52 -10.61
N TRP A 345 -1.53 -7.81 -10.52
CA TRP A 345 -2.44 -7.88 -11.67
C TRP A 345 -2.63 -6.51 -12.33
N MET A 346 -2.81 -5.43 -11.55
CA MET A 346 -2.85 -4.07 -12.11
C MET A 346 -1.55 -3.72 -12.85
N ARG A 347 -0.38 -4.19 -12.38
CA ARG A 347 0.91 -3.99 -13.08
C ARG A 347 1.04 -4.75 -14.41
N GLN A 348 0.10 -5.62 -14.78
CA GLN A 348 0.10 -6.32 -16.08
C GLN A 348 -0.28 -5.36 -17.23
N PRO A 349 0.31 -5.51 -18.43
CA PRO A 349 0.05 -4.59 -19.55
C PRO A 349 -1.42 -4.59 -20.01
N GLU A 350 -2.15 -5.69 -19.83
CA GLU A 350 -3.57 -5.83 -20.16
C GLU A 350 -4.50 -4.95 -19.28
N GLN A 351 -4.00 -4.52 -18.11
CA GLN A 351 -4.66 -3.60 -17.19
C GLN A 351 -4.07 -2.20 -17.33
N ARG A 352 -2.74 -2.07 -17.26
CA ARG A 352 -2.05 -0.78 -17.34
C ARG A 352 -2.27 -0.08 -18.67
N LYS A 353 -2.28 -0.81 -19.80
CA LYS A 353 -2.46 -0.29 -21.18
C LYS A 353 -1.56 0.93 -21.48
N ASP A 354 -0.30 0.83 -21.08
CA ASP A 354 0.72 1.88 -21.22
C ASP A 354 0.36 3.27 -20.66
N ARG A 355 -0.57 3.29 -19.69
CA ARG A 355 -0.83 4.43 -18.83
C ARG A 355 0.14 4.48 -17.66
N SER A 356 0.38 5.68 -17.16
CA SER A 356 1.34 5.97 -16.08
C SER A 356 0.62 6.53 -14.86
N CYS A 357 1.25 6.46 -13.69
CA CYS A 357 0.81 7.22 -12.53
C CYS A 357 1.72 8.43 -12.29
N ILE A 358 1.23 9.42 -11.55
CA ILE A 358 2.08 10.45 -10.96
C ILE A 358 2.61 9.93 -9.61
N ARG A 359 3.90 10.17 -9.31
CA ARG A 359 4.55 9.88 -8.02
C ARG A 359 5.43 11.05 -7.57
N PRO A 360 5.67 11.26 -6.26
CA PRO A 360 6.53 12.33 -5.77
C PRO A 360 8.01 11.94 -5.70
N GLU A 361 8.90 12.92 -5.48
CA GLU A 361 10.27 12.66 -5.04
C GLU A 361 10.29 12.11 -3.60
N ILE A 362 9.63 12.79 -2.66
CA ILE A 362 9.49 12.37 -1.27
C ILE A 362 8.08 11.84 -1.03
N SER A 363 7.94 10.65 -0.45
CA SER A 363 6.64 9.99 -0.27
C SER A 363 5.71 10.77 0.67
N ARG A 364 4.44 10.83 0.31
CA ARG A 364 3.35 11.39 1.13
C ARG A 364 2.69 10.35 2.05
N THR A 365 3.18 9.11 2.01
CA THR A 365 2.81 7.98 2.86
C THR A 365 4.06 7.23 3.34
N ILE A 366 3.97 6.63 4.52
CA ILE A 366 4.93 5.64 5.06
C ILE A 366 4.15 4.48 5.66
N THR A 367 4.60 3.23 5.48
CA THR A 367 3.99 2.08 6.16
C THR A 367 4.67 1.80 7.50
N PHE A 368 3.87 1.48 8.51
CA PHE A 368 4.30 0.89 9.79
C PHE A 368 3.92 -0.60 9.93
N GLY A 369 3.41 -1.21 8.86
CA GLY A 369 2.81 -2.54 8.80
C GLY A 369 3.78 -3.71 8.79
N ARG A 370 4.68 -3.82 9.77
CA ARG A 370 5.65 -4.94 9.84
C ARG A 370 4.99 -6.33 9.85
N LYS A 371 3.80 -6.44 10.44
CA LYS A 371 2.97 -7.65 10.43
C LYS A 371 1.76 -7.43 9.50
N GLY A 372 1.56 -8.36 8.58
CA GLY A 372 0.47 -8.38 7.60
C GLY A 372 0.50 -9.68 6.79
N VAL A 373 -0.35 -9.80 5.77
CA VAL A 373 -0.52 -11.02 4.96
C VAL A 373 0.78 -11.51 4.28
N SER A 374 1.71 -10.60 3.96
CA SER A 374 3.02 -10.90 3.37
C SER A 374 4.10 -11.32 4.38
N LEU A 375 3.76 -11.49 5.66
CA LEU A 375 4.67 -11.83 6.76
C LEU A 375 5.90 -10.90 6.88
N GLY A 376 5.80 -9.67 6.37
CA GLY A 376 6.86 -8.66 6.45
C GLY A 376 8.01 -8.82 5.44
N GLN A 377 7.88 -9.72 4.45
CA GLN A 377 8.95 -10.09 3.51
C GLN A 377 9.72 -8.89 2.91
N PHE A 378 9.01 -7.84 2.49
CA PHE A 378 9.61 -6.63 1.92
C PHE A 378 9.73 -5.46 2.92
N PHE A 379 9.11 -5.57 4.10
CA PHE A 379 9.05 -4.47 5.07
C PHE A 379 10.43 -4.15 5.65
N ASP A 380 11.11 -5.16 6.20
CA ASP A 380 12.41 -4.98 6.87
C ASP A 380 13.57 -4.70 5.91
N GLN A 381 13.42 -5.05 4.62
CA GLN A 381 14.42 -4.85 3.58
C GLN A 381 14.23 -3.53 2.80
N TYR A 382 12.99 -3.10 2.57
CA TYR A 382 12.67 -1.97 1.70
C TYR A 382 11.73 -0.95 2.34
N LEU A 383 10.50 -1.35 2.68
CA LEU A 383 9.41 -0.40 2.93
C LEU A 383 9.64 0.48 4.18
N ARG A 384 10.28 -0.05 5.23
CA ARG A 384 10.53 0.69 6.48
C ARG A 384 11.52 1.86 6.36
N TYR A 385 12.26 1.94 5.25
CA TYR A 385 13.28 2.97 5.02
C TYR A 385 12.79 4.11 4.12
N ILE A 386 11.54 4.09 3.68
CA ILE A 386 10.96 5.14 2.85
C ILE A 386 10.71 6.38 3.71
N LYS A 387 11.17 7.53 3.21
CA LYS A 387 11.04 8.83 3.87
C LYS A 387 9.62 9.34 3.74
N LEU A 388 8.98 9.62 4.87
CA LEU A 388 7.76 10.43 4.90
C LEU A 388 8.12 11.91 4.73
N ASN A 389 7.39 12.61 3.86
CA ASN A 389 7.48 14.06 3.76
C ASN A 389 6.96 14.74 5.04
N THR A 390 7.70 15.72 5.54
CA THR A 390 7.32 16.54 6.71
C THR A 390 7.12 18.01 6.38
N GLU A 391 7.45 18.45 5.15
CA GLU A 391 7.37 19.84 4.72
C GLU A 391 6.08 20.08 3.93
N PHE A 392 5.29 21.09 4.30
CA PHE A 392 4.03 21.35 3.59
C PHE A 392 4.29 22.04 2.25
N VAL A 393 4.01 21.36 1.14
CA VAL A 393 4.12 21.92 -0.21
C VAL A 393 2.73 22.36 -0.71
N PRO A 394 2.50 23.66 -0.99
CA PRO A 394 1.22 24.18 -1.46
C PRO A 394 1.02 23.90 -2.98
N PHE A 395 0.87 22.64 -3.35
CA PHE A 395 0.74 22.19 -4.74
C PHE A 395 -0.40 22.85 -5.51
N THR A 396 -1.51 23.22 -4.86
CA THR A 396 -2.64 23.91 -5.51
C THR A 396 -2.30 25.32 -6.01
N LYS A 397 -1.15 25.87 -5.57
CA LYS A 397 -0.62 27.17 -5.99
C LYS A 397 0.47 27.06 -7.07
N GLN A 398 0.72 25.87 -7.63
CA GLN A 398 1.78 25.59 -8.60
C GLN A 398 1.22 25.21 -9.98
N ASP A 399 1.96 25.52 -11.05
CA ASP A 399 1.67 24.98 -12.38
C ASP A 399 2.18 23.54 -12.51
N LEU A 400 1.26 22.59 -12.38
CA LEU A 400 1.52 21.16 -12.53
C LEU A 400 1.34 20.66 -13.97
N SER A 401 1.10 21.54 -14.95
CA SER A 401 0.89 21.17 -16.36
C SER A 401 2.12 20.53 -17.00
N HIS A 402 3.30 20.69 -16.40
CA HIS A 402 4.54 19.98 -16.79
C HIS A 402 4.45 18.46 -16.64
N LEU A 403 3.43 17.92 -15.95
CA LEU A 403 3.17 16.48 -15.79
C LEU A 403 2.29 15.88 -16.89
N LEU A 404 1.64 16.72 -17.70
CA LEU A 404 0.89 16.28 -18.89
C LEU A 404 1.86 15.60 -19.87
N LYS A 405 1.46 14.44 -20.41
CA LYS A 405 2.38 13.53 -21.12
C LYS A 405 3.23 14.19 -22.20
N GLU A 406 2.65 15.06 -23.02
CA GLU A 406 3.37 15.72 -24.12
C GLU A 406 4.53 16.57 -23.62
N LYS A 407 4.27 17.47 -22.66
CA LYS A 407 5.28 18.31 -22.01
C LYS A 407 6.29 17.47 -21.21
N TYR A 408 5.82 16.43 -20.54
CA TYR A 408 6.67 15.57 -19.71
C TYR A 408 7.63 14.74 -20.57
N ASP A 409 7.17 14.08 -21.64
CA ASP A 409 8.01 13.24 -22.49
C ASP A 409 9.11 14.06 -23.18
N GLU A 410 8.78 15.22 -23.75
CA GLU A 410 9.76 16.10 -24.41
C GLU A 410 10.88 16.50 -23.43
N LYS A 411 10.51 17.05 -22.27
CA LYS A 411 11.46 17.49 -21.25
C LYS A 411 12.25 16.32 -20.66
N PHE A 412 11.58 15.22 -20.31
CA PHE A 412 12.20 14.09 -19.63
C PHE A 412 13.19 13.36 -20.53
N ILE A 413 12.86 13.12 -21.80
CA ILE A 413 13.78 12.50 -22.77
C ILE A 413 15.01 13.39 -22.95
N LYS A 414 14.82 14.71 -23.12
CA LYS A 414 15.91 15.67 -23.22
C LYS A 414 16.81 15.66 -21.98
N ASP A 415 16.24 15.77 -20.78
CA ASP A 415 16.99 15.77 -19.52
C ASP A 415 17.77 14.47 -19.30
N VAL A 416 17.19 13.31 -19.62
CA VAL A 416 17.83 12.00 -19.44
C VAL A 416 18.95 11.77 -20.44
N TYR A 417 18.69 11.93 -21.73
CA TYR A 417 19.65 11.52 -22.77
C TYR A 417 20.73 12.57 -23.05
N SER A 418 20.51 13.85 -22.69
CA SER A 418 21.57 14.86 -22.67
C SER A 418 22.50 14.78 -21.44
N ALA A 419 22.09 14.07 -20.37
CA ALA A 419 22.94 13.88 -19.19
C ALA A 419 24.19 13.06 -19.54
N PRO A 420 25.40 13.44 -19.05
CA PRO A 420 26.63 12.70 -19.29
C PRO A 420 26.50 11.22 -18.93
N TRP A 421 26.80 10.35 -19.91
CA TRP A 421 26.91 8.92 -19.68
C TRP A 421 28.20 8.62 -18.91
N VAL A 422 28.06 7.93 -17.79
CA VAL A 422 29.16 7.55 -16.89
C VAL A 422 29.12 6.06 -16.60
N LYS A 423 30.24 5.50 -16.12
CA LYS A 423 30.25 4.12 -15.62
C LYS A 423 29.80 4.07 -14.15
N LEU A 424 29.48 2.88 -13.67
CA LEU A 424 29.10 2.67 -12.27
C LEU A 424 30.25 3.03 -11.31
N GLU A 425 31.46 2.66 -11.70
CA GLU A 425 32.68 2.88 -10.90
C GLU A 425 32.95 4.37 -10.70
N ASP A 426 32.63 5.21 -11.69
CA ASP A 426 32.79 6.67 -11.63
C ASP A 426 31.85 7.36 -10.62
N LEU A 427 30.63 6.82 -10.41
CA LEU A 427 29.73 7.30 -9.34
C LEU A 427 30.18 6.83 -7.95
N GLN A 428 30.73 5.61 -7.87
CA GLN A 428 31.21 5.03 -6.61
C GLN A 428 32.55 5.66 -6.16
N GLN A 429 33.42 6.03 -7.09
CA GLN A 429 34.67 6.75 -6.84
C GLN A 429 34.44 8.26 -6.91
N GLY A 430 34.01 8.85 -5.79
CA GLY A 430 33.47 10.22 -5.72
C GLY A 430 34.37 11.39 -6.14
N GLY A 431 35.59 11.13 -6.62
CA GLY A 431 36.51 12.12 -7.20
C GLY A 431 36.58 12.17 -8.74
N SER A 432 36.03 11.17 -9.47
CA SER A 432 36.14 11.12 -10.94
C SER A 432 35.25 12.15 -11.65
N LEU A 433 34.04 12.38 -11.13
CA LEU A 433 32.98 13.09 -11.84
C LEU A 433 32.81 14.57 -11.44
N ARG A 434 32.92 15.46 -12.43
CA ARG A 434 32.84 16.92 -12.28
C ARG A 434 31.38 17.44 -12.29
N GLY A 435 31.01 18.19 -11.25
CA GLY A 435 29.73 18.89 -11.16
C GLY A 435 28.61 18.09 -10.44
N PRO A 436 27.45 18.72 -10.19
CA PRO A 436 26.37 18.14 -9.39
C PRO A 436 25.57 17.03 -10.12
N GLY A 437 25.75 16.89 -11.44
CA GLY A 437 24.90 16.08 -12.31
C GLY A 437 23.83 16.91 -13.02
N PRO A 438 22.79 16.28 -13.59
CA PRO A 438 22.50 14.85 -13.55
C PRO A 438 23.53 14.00 -14.29
N TYR A 439 23.58 12.70 -13.98
CA TYR A 439 24.38 11.69 -14.67
C TYR A 439 23.50 10.53 -15.15
N ARG A 440 23.88 9.88 -16.25
CA ARG A 440 23.18 8.70 -16.76
C ARG A 440 24.06 7.46 -16.67
N ILE A 441 23.54 6.38 -16.09
CA ILE A 441 24.08 5.02 -16.25
C ILE A 441 23.17 4.29 -17.23
N GLN A 442 23.77 3.76 -18.30
CA GLN A 442 23.04 3.00 -19.31
C GLN A 442 23.09 1.50 -19.01
N TYR A 443 21.94 0.86 -18.86
CA TYR A 443 21.79 -0.59 -18.90
C TYR A 443 21.33 -1.04 -20.30
N SER A 444 21.57 -2.30 -20.66
CA SER A 444 21.23 -2.86 -21.98
C SER A 444 20.55 -4.24 -21.93
N SER A 445 20.41 -4.81 -20.73
CA SER A 445 19.77 -6.12 -20.48
C SER A 445 19.19 -6.17 -19.07
N ARG A 446 18.27 -7.11 -18.82
CA ARG A 446 17.71 -7.40 -17.49
C ARG A 446 18.81 -7.56 -16.44
N ASP A 447 19.86 -8.31 -16.77
CA ASP A 447 20.89 -8.67 -15.80
C ASP A 447 21.81 -7.49 -15.51
N SER A 448 22.14 -6.66 -16.53
CA SER A 448 22.85 -5.39 -16.31
C SER A 448 22.03 -4.39 -15.47
N PHE A 449 20.72 -4.28 -15.71
CA PHE A 449 19.81 -3.49 -14.88
C PHE A 449 19.85 -3.97 -13.42
N LYS A 450 19.68 -5.28 -13.17
CA LYS A 450 19.69 -5.84 -11.82
C LYS A 450 21.05 -5.70 -11.12
N VAL A 451 22.16 -5.73 -11.86
CA VAL A 451 23.49 -5.46 -11.29
C VAL A 451 23.64 -3.99 -10.90
N PHE A 452 23.29 -3.06 -11.78
CA PHE A 452 23.43 -1.63 -11.51
C PHE A 452 22.47 -1.15 -10.41
N ALA A 453 21.19 -1.56 -10.43
CA ALA A 453 20.22 -1.22 -9.40
C ALA A 453 20.71 -1.62 -7.99
N ARG A 454 21.13 -2.88 -7.81
CA ARG A 454 21.68 -3.37 -6.53
C ARG A 454 22.91 -2.58 -6.07
N ASN A 455 23.85 -2.27 -6.97
CA ASN A 455 25.05 -1.50 -6.64
C ASN A 455 24.79 -0.03 -6.30
N LEU A 456 23.66 0.52 -6.77
CA LEU A 456 23.25 1.91 -6.55
C LEU A 456 22.26 2.05 -5.36
N GLY A 457 21.81 0.93 -4.78
CA GLY A 457 20.86 0.88 -3.66
C GLY A 457 19.38 0.95 -4.07
N VAL A 458 19.11 0.89 -5.37
CA VAL A 458 17.79 0.99 -6.00
C VAL A 458 17.12 -0.40 -6.02
N MET A 459 15.79 -0.46 -5.95
CA MET A 459 15.05 -1.71 -6.07
C MET A 459 15.27 -2.36 -7.46
N ASP A 460 15.62 -3.64 -7.47
CA ASP A 460 15.99 -4.41 -8.65
C ASP A 460 14.92 -5.42 -9.11
N ASP A 461 13.78 -5.50 -8.41
CA ASP A 461 12.63 -6.28 -8.87
C ASP A 461 11.88 -5.58 -10.01
N LEU A 462 11.37 -6.38 -10.94
CA LEU A 462 10.55 -5.91 -12.05
C LEU A 462 9.18 -6.61 -12.00
N LYS A 463 8.15 -5.90 -12.43
CA LYS A 463 6.79 -6.43 -12.57
C LYS A 463 6.35 -6.24 -14.01
N SER A 464 6.10 -7.34 -14.72
CA SER A 464 5.82 -7.32 -16.16
C SER A 464 6.89 -6.58 -16.98
N GLY A 465 8.16 -6.70 -16.58
CA GLY A 465 9.29 -5.98 -17.17
C GLY A 465 9.45 -4.52 -16.75
N VAL A 466 8.53 -3.96 -15.97
CA VAL A 466 8.59 -2.57 -15.48
C VAL A 466 9.41 -2.52 -14.18
N PRO A 467 10.50 -1.73 -14.11
CA PRO A 467 11.26 -1.52 -12.88
C PRO A 467 10.56 -0.52 -11.96
N ARG A 468 10.80 -0.64 -10.65
CA ARG A 468 10.27 0.23 -9.59
C ARG A 468 10.54 1.72 -9.88
N THR A 469 9.51 2.56 -9.73
CA THR A 469 9.49 4.00 -10.13
C THR A 469 9.91 4.32 -11.57
N GLY A 470 9.99 3.31 -12.45
CA GLY A 470 10.49 3.48 -13.80
C GLY A 470 9.51 4.22 -14.70
N TYR A 471 10.01 5.13 -15.53
CA TYR A 471 9.27 5.76 -16.63
C TYR A 471 10.03 5.58 -17.93
N ARG A 472 9.41 4.94 -18.93
CA ARG A 472 10.09 4.54 -20.19
C ARG A 472 11.41 3.76 -19.96
N GLY A 473 11.39 2.87 -18.96
CA GLY A 473 12.56 2.14 -18.46
C GLY A 473 13.51 2.94 -17.55
N VAL A 474 13.45 4.27 -17.53
CA VAL A 474 14.36 5.11 -16.74
C VAL A 474 13.96 5.14 -15.27
N VAL A 475 14.89 4.80 -14.38
CA VAL A 475 14.73 4.99 -12.92
C VAL A 475 15.50 6.23 -12.48
N SER A 476 14.79 7.19 -11.88
CA SER A 476 15.30 8.52 -11.51
C SER A 476 15.38 8.67 -9.98
N PHE A 477 16.59 8.84 -9.45
CA PHE A 477 16.89 8.84 -8.01
C PHE A 477 18.13 9.70 -7.69
N LEU A 478 18.42 9.93 -6.42
CA LEU A 478 19.69 10.51 -5.97
C LEU A 478 20.72 9.44 -5.63
N HIS A 479 21.98 9.68 -5.92
CA HIS A 479 23.09 8.90 -5.38
C HIS A 479 24.13 9.86 -4.82
N ARG A 480 24.34 9.83 -3.50
CA ARG A 480 25.32 10.69 -2.80
C ARG A 480 25.18 12.18 -3.15
N GLY A 481 23.96 12.69 -3.15
CA GLY A 481 23.65 14.10 -3.44
C GLY A 481 23.63 14.48 -4.93
N ARG A 482 23.82 13.53 -5.86
CA ARG A 482 23.81 13.76 -7.31
C ARG A 482 22.60 13.08 -7.94
N ARG A 483 21.90 13.75 -8.86
CA ARG A 483 20.79 13.14 -9.62
C ARG A 483 21.35 12.08 -10.59
N VAL A 484 20.77 10.89 -10.56
CA VAL A 484 21.15 9.77 -11.44
C VAL A 484 19.93 9.24 -12.18
N PHE A 485 20.13 8.96 -13.46
CA PHE A 485 19.21 8.23 -14.33
C PHE A 485 19.81 6.86 -14.64
N LEU A 486 19.22 5.79 -14.10
CA LEU A 486 19.49 4.42 -14.57
C LEU A 486 18.55 4.16 -15.74
N ALA A 487 19.07 4.21 -16.97
CA ALA A 487 18.29 4.30 -18.20
C ALA A 487 18.63 3.18 -19.19
N PRO A 488 17.68 2.76 -20.05
CA PRO A 488 17.99 1.98 -21.24
C PRO A 488 18.75 2.85 -22.28
N PRO A 489 19.16 2.28 -23.44
CA PRO A 489 19.66 3.07 -24.55
C PRO A 489 18.59 3.99 -25.12
N GLU A 490 19.02 5.08 -25.77
CA GLU A 490 18.12 5.98 -26.49
C GLU A 490 17.35 5.22 -27.60
N GLY A 491 16.11 5.63 -27.87
CA GLY A 491 15.20 4.92 -28.77
C GLY A 491 14.45 3.74 -28.13
N TRP A 492 14.58 3.51 -26.82
CA TRP A 492 13.75 2.55 -26.08
C TRP A 492 12.24 2.84 -26.28
N SER A 493 11.47 1.80 -26.58
CA SER A 493 10.08 1.91 -27.03
C SER A 493 9.06 1.08 -26.25
N ARG A 494 9.46 -0.03 -25.60
CA ARG A 494 8.53 -0.92 -24.89
C ARG A 494 9.21 -1.75 -23.79
N TYR A 495 8.42 -2.13 -22.79
CA TYR A 495 8.81 -3.12 -21.78
C TYR A 495 8.82 -4.54 -22.36
N ASP A 496 9.73 -5.36 -21.87
CA ASP A 496 9.83 -6.80 -22.17
C ASP A 496 9.29 -7.58 -20.96
N THR A 497 8.12 -8.19 -21.10
CA THR A 497 7.43 -8.90 -20.02
C THR A 497 8.16 -10.16 -19.54
N SER A 498 9.17 -10.64 -20.27
CA SER A 498 10.06 -11.72 -19.83
C SER A 498 11.06 -11.28 -18.75
N TRP A 499 11.19 -9.98 -18.50
CA TRP A 499 12.04 -9.44 -17.44
C TRP A 499 11.35 -9.54 -16.08
N SER A 500 11.53 -10.70 -15.43
CA SER A 500 11.22 -10.97 -14.01
C SER A 500 12.44 -10.76 -13.11
#